data_AF-A0A1G9IQB9-F1
#
_entry.id   AF-A0A1G9IQB9-F1
#
_cell.length_a   1.000
_cell.length_b   1.000
_cell.length_c   1.000
_cell.angle_alpha   90.00
_cell.angle_beta   90.00
_cell.angle_gamma   90.00
#
_symmetry.space_group_name_H-M   'P 1'
#
loop_
_entity.id
_entity.type
_entity.pdbx_description
1 polymer ?
#
loop_
_entity_poly.entity_id
_entity_poly.type
_entity_poly.pdbx_seq_one_letter_code
_entity_poly.pdbx_strand_id
1 'polypeptide(L)'
;MFSFFKSLTSALLAAFVLLLGACAPDEPANPLRFQESDLTLSSSHDTVTVQLTLERPAAENTPITLTMQSNRLVHGNQFTVEPASLEVNGTVFLALAKGAQTTSFQVVKLGTPPLEGDEQIRFTLASTQNGITIGTPASVIISVR
;
A
#
# COMPACT_ATOMS: atom_id res chain seq x y z
N MET A 1 -72.56 -9.14 -17.50
CA MET A 1 -72.49 -8.27 -16.30
C MET A 1 -71.14 -8.49 -15.64
N PHE A 2 -70.41 -7.40 -15.45
CA PHE A 2 -69.00 -7.29 -15.11
C PHE A 2 -68.59 -8.07 -13.84
N SER A 3 -67.64 -9.00 -13.95
CA SER A 3 -66.82 -9.40 -12.79
C SER A 3 -65.55 -10.14 -13.22
N PHE A 4 -64.61 -9.44 -13.87
CA PHE A 4 -63.23 -9.95 -14.02
C PHE A 4 -62.16 -8.86 -13.86
N PHE A 5 -62.55 -7.63 -13.52
CA PHE A 5 -61.66 -6.46 -13.57
C PHE A 5 -61.12 -5.99 -12.21
N LYS A 6 -61.29 -6.78 -11.14
CA LYS A 6 -61.08 -6.29 -9.76
C LYS A 6 -59.93 -6.97 -8.99
N SER A 7 -59.19 -7.86 -9.64
CA SER A 7 -58.07 -8.60 -9.00
C SER A 7 -56.68 -8.25 -9.53
N LEU A 8 -56.58 -7.52 -10.64
CA LEU A 8 -55.30 -7.32 -11.34
C LEU A 8 -54.57 -6.03 -10.94
N THR A 9 -55.25 -5.10 -10.26
CA THR A 9 -54.69 -3.78 -9.91
C THR A 9 -53.88 -3.77 -8.61
N SER A 10 -53.95 -4.81 -7.77
CA SER A 10 -53.24 -4.84 -6.48
C SER A 10 -51.85 -5.47 -6.53
N ALA A 11 -51.49 -6.17 -7.62
CA ALA A 11 -50.18 -6.81 -7.77
C ALA A 11 -49.13 -5.91 -8.46
N LEU A 12 -49.56 -4.88 -9.19
CA LEU A 12 -48.66 -4.02 -9.95
C LEU A 12 -48.05 -2.88 -9.09
N LEU A 13 -48.66 -2.53 -7.96
CA LEU A 13 -48.19 -1.46 -7.08
C LEU A 13 -47.13 -1.93 -6.05
N ALA A 14 -47.04 -3.23 -5.80
CA ALA A 14 -46.06 -3.81 -4.87
C ALA A 14 -44.69 -4.10 -5.52
N ALA A 15 -44.60 -4.08 -6.86
CA ALA A 15 -43.37 -4.39 -7.60
C ALA A 15 -42.46 -3.17 -7.83
N PHE A 16 -42.96 -1.94 -7.67
CA PHE A 16 -42.20 -0.72 -7.97
C PHE A 16 -41.33 -0.20 -6.81
N VAL A 17 -41.52 -0.72 -5.58
CA VAL A 17 -40.79 -0.27 -4.39
C VAL A 17 -39.46 -1.02 -4.18
N LEU A 18 -39.22 -2.10 -4.93
CA LEU A 18 -38.01 -2.95 -4.77
C LEU A 18 -36.81 -2.53 -5.66
N LEU A 19 -36.94 -1.47 -6.48
CA LEU A 19 -35.86 -0.99 -7.37
C LEU A 19 -34.99 0.12 -6.76
N LEU A 20 -35.24 0.56 -5.51
CA LEU A 20 -34.38 1.51 -4.80
C LEU A 20 -33.28 0.80 -3.97
N GLY A 21 -33.04 -0.48 -4.24
CA GLY A 21 -32.00 -1.29 -3.60
C GLY A 21 -30.59 -0.84 -3.99
N ALA A 22 -30.05 0.08 -3.19
CA ALA A 22 -28.63 0.15 -2.81
C ALA A 22 -27.62 0.39 -3.93
N CYS A 23 -27.56 1.62 -4.45
CA CYS A 23 -26.28 2.18 -4.85
C CYS A 23 -25.59 2.66 -3.56
N ALA A 24 -24.70 1.84 -2.98
CA ALA A 24 -23.80 2.34 -1.95
C ALA A 24 -22.96 3.46 -2.59
N PRO A 25 -22.80 4.63 -1.94
CA PRO A 25 -21.92 5.65 -2.48
C PRO A 25 -20.51 5.07 -2.61
N ASP A 26 -19.94 5.12 -3.81
CA ASP A 26 -18.52 4.81 -4.02
C ASP A 26 -17.71 5.77 -3.16
N GLU A 27 -17.11 5.25 -2.09
CA GLU A 27 -16.16 6.03 -1.32
C GLU A 27 -15.00 6.44 -2.23
N PRO A 28 -14.57 7.71 -2.20
CA PRO A 28 -13.47 8.16 -3.04
C PRO A 28 -12.21 7.34 -2.70
N ALA A 29 -11.43 6.97 -3.72
CA ALA A 29 -10.19 6.22 -3.52
C ALA A 29 -9.21 6.98 -2.59
N ASN A 30 -8.43 6.24 -1.81
CA ASN A 30 -7.35 6.78 -0.97
C ASN A 30 -6.06 6.00 -1.26
N PRO A 31 -5.30 6.37 -2.30
CA PRO A 31 -4.17 5.60 -2.75
C PRO A 31 -2.95 5.77 -1.82
N LEU A 32 -2.32 4.67 -1.45
CA LEU A 32 -1.01 4.62 -0.80
C LEU A 32 0.08 4.51 -1.85
N ARG A 33 1.07 5.39 -1.79
CA ARG A 33 2.21 5.41 -2.72
C ARG A 33 3.52 5.65 -1.97
N PHE A 34 4.64 5.26 -2.58
CA PHE A 34 5.93 5.77 -2.14
C PHE A 34 6.00 7.27 -2.40
N GLN A 35 6.67 8.00 -1.52
CA GLN A 35 6.87 9.45 -1.70
C GLN A 35 7.85 9.73 -2.85
N GLU A 36 8.86 8.89 -2.99
CA GLU A 36 9.88 8.96 -4.04
C GLU A 36 9.89 7.63 -4.82
N SER A 37 10.17 7.67 -6.13
CA SER A 37 10.42 6.47 -6.93
C SER A 37 11.87 6.00 -6.87
N ASP A 38 12.79 6.91 -6.52
CA ASP A 38 14.23 6.71 -6.55
C ASP A 38 14.88 7.39 -5.36
N LEU A 39 15.74 6.65 -4.66
CA LEU A 39 16.52 7.11 -3.53
C LEU A 39 17.99 6.74 -3.73
N THR A 40 18.88 7.48 -3.07
CA THR A 40 20.32 7.17 -3.06
C THR A 40 20.77 6.96 -1.63
N LEU A 41 21.46 5.85 -1.39
CA LEU A 41 22.19 5.59 -0.15
C LEU A 41 23.68 5.72 -0.42
N SER A 42 24.20 6.94 -0.22
CA SER A 42 25.59 7.30 -0.56
C SER A 42 26.61 6.69 0.40
N SER A 43 27.87 6.57 0.01
CA SER A 43 29.00 6.16 0.88
C SER A 43 29.10 6.95 2.18
N SER A 44 28.72 8.23 2.20
CA SER A 44 28.77 9.09 3.41
C SER A 44 27.57 8.96 4.35
N HIS A 45 26.53 8.20 3.99
CA HIS A 45 25.32 8.03 4.78
C HIS A 45 25.07 6.55 5.00
N ASP A 46 24.83 6.11 6.22
CA ASP A 46 24.59 4.70 6.51
C ASP A 46 23.12 4.32 6.44
N THR A 47 22.22 5.30 6.39
CA THR A 47 20.78 5.05 6.37
C THR A 47 20.06 5.90 5.31
N VAL A 48 18.93 5.38 4.85
CA VAL A 48 17.95 6.12 4.06
C VAL A 48 16.55 5.77 4.54
N THR A 49 15.69 6.77 4.68
CA THR A 49 14.29 6.58 5.04
C THR A 49 13.45 6.36 3.79
N VAL A 50 12.66 5.30 3.80
CA VAL A 50 11.64 5.02 2.78
C VAL A 50 10.28 5.40 3.34
N GLN A 51 9.63 6.39 2.73
CA GLN A 51 8.36 6.92 3.19
C GLN A 51 7.23 6.58 2.22
N LEU A 52 6.09 6.17 2.78
CA LEU A 52 4.84 5.97 2.09
C LEU A 52 3.81 6.99 2.57
N THR A 53 2.94 7.45 1.66
CA THR A 53 1.94 8.47 1.94
C THR A 53 0.58 8.13 1.34
N LEU A 54 -0.47 8.43 2.11
CA LEU A 54 -1.85 8.52 1.67
C LEU A 54 -2.23 9.97 1.38
N GLU A 55 -3.21 10.14 0.48
CA GLU A 55 -3.81 11.45 0.22
C GLU A 55 -4.72 11.93 1.36
N ARG A 56 -5.35 10.98 2.07
CA ARG A 56 -6.20 11.26 3.24
C ARG A 56 -5.84 10.34 4.41
N PRO A 57 -6.06 10.77 5.67
CA PRO A 57 -5.76 9.93 6.83
C PRO A 57 -6.43 8.56 6.75
N ALA A 58 -5.74 7.53 7.23
CA ALA A 58 -6.32 6.18 7.30
C ALA A 58 -7.53 6.18 8.24
N ALA A 59 -8.65 5.62 7.78
CA ALA A 59 -9.85 5.50 8.61
C ALA A 59 -9.65 4.50 9.77
N GLU A 60 -8.78 3.52 9.57
CA GLU A 60 -8.49 2.41 10.49
C GLU A 60 -7.01 2.02 10.45
N ASN A 61 -6.55 1.24 11.43
CA ASN A 61 -5.22 0.66 11.43
C ASN A 61 -5.08 -0.28 10.22
N THR A 62 -4.17 0.05 9.30
CA THR A 62 -4.07 -0.62 8.00
C THR A 62 -2.74 -1.35 7.85
N PRO A 63 -2.75 -2.69 7.75
CA PRO A 63 -1.60 -3.48 7.36
C PRO A 63 -1.18 -3.20 5.91
N ILE A 64 0.13 -3.12 5.67
CA ILE A 64 0.74 -2.88 4.37
C ILE A 64 1.82 -3.94 4.16
N THR A 65 1.82 -4.56 2.98
CA THR A 65 2.84 -5.55 2.61
C THR A 65 3.66 -5.03 1.45
N LEU A 66 4.99 -5.06 1.61
CA LEU A 66 5.95 -4.76 0.55
C LEU A 66 6.77 -6.00 0.22
N THR A 67 7.09 -6.20 -1.05
CA THR A 67 8.15 -7.13 -1.46
C THR A 67 9.48 -6.40 -1.58
N MET A 68 10.55 -7.04 -1.12
CA MET A 68 11.92 -6.55 -1.19
C MET A 68 12.73 -7.43 -2.14
N GLN A 69 13.45 -6.80 -3.06
CA GLN A 69 14.39 -7.44 -3.96
C GLN A 69 15.70 -6.65 -3.95
N SER A 70 16.84 -7.33 -3.97
CA SER A 70 18.14 -6.69 -4.09
C SER A 70 18.94 -7.30 -5.24
N ASN A 71 19.75 -6.48 -5.91
CA ASN A 71 20.79 -6.97 -6.81
C ASN A 71 22.15 -6.67 -6.19
N ARG A 72 23.06 -7.65 -6.26
CA ARG A 72 24.46 -7.51 -5.80
C ARG A 72 24.65 -7.10 -4.33
N LEU A 73 23.57 -7.11 -3.57
CA LEU A 73 23.53 -6.86 -2.14
C LEU A 73 22.84 -8.03 -1.45
N VAL A 74 23.42 -8.46 -0.34
CA VAL A 74 22.92 -9.52 0.52
C VAL A 74 22.32 -8.90 1.78
N HIS A 75 21.00 -9.06 1.96
CA HIS A 75 20.30 -8.64 3.18
C HIS A 75 20.87 -9.38 4.40
N GLY A 76 20.99 -8.68 5.53
CA GLY A 76 21.59 -9.19 6.77
C GLY A 76 23.13 -9.19 6.80
N ASN A 77 23.80 -9.06 5.63
CA ASN A 77 25.25 -8.95 5.55
C ASN A 77 25.71 -7.56 5.14
N GLN A 78 25.11 -6.97 4.09
CA GLN A 78 25.50 -5.68 3.54
C GLN A 78 24.47 -4.58 3.82
N PHE A 79 23.21 -4.94 4.07
CA PHE A 79 22.17 -4.01 4.46
C PHE A 79 21.10 -4.70 5.30
N THR A 80 20.32 -3.93 6.05
CA THR A 80 19.13 -4.37 6.78
C THR A 80 17.99 -3.36 6.65
N VAL A 81 16.77 -3.79 6.97
CA VAL A 81 15.63 -2.91 7.24
C VAL A 81 15.56 -2.61 8.74
N GLU A 82 15.14 -1.40 9.10
CA GLU A 82 14.83 -1.02 10.48
C GLU A 82 13.40 -0.48 10.64
N PRO A 83 12.67 -0.94 11.68
CA PRO A 83 13.02 -2.02 12.60
C PRO A 83 13.17 -3.40 11.92
N ALA A 84 14.14 -4.20 12.36
CA ALA A 84 14.42 -5.52 11.78
C ALA A 84 13.21 -6.47 11.85
N SER A 85 12.33 -6.29 12.84
CA SER A 85 11.09 -7.07 12.99
C SER A 85 10.08 -6.86 11.88
N LEU A 86 10.24 -5.83 11.03
CA LEU A 86 9.35 -5.58 9.91
C LEU A 86 9.64 -6.52 8.73
N GLU A 87 10.86 -7.05 8.61
CA GLU A 87 11.28 -7.85 7.47
C GLU A 87 11.30 -9.34 7.81
N VAL A 88 10.68 -10.14 6.96
CA VAL A 88 10.74 -11.60 7.01
C VAL A 88 10.80 -12.16 5.59
N ASN A 89 11.91 -12.80 5.24
CA ASN A 89 12.10 -13.56 4.00
C ASN A 89 11.78 -12.77 2.71
N GLY A 90 12.30 -11.56 2.59
CA GLY A 90 12.10 -10.67 1.44
C GLY A 90 10.76 -9.92 1.46
N THR A 91 10.04 -9.93 2.58
CA THR A 91 8.76 -9.23 2.75
C THR A 91 8.86 -8.25 3.90
N VAL A 92 8.47 -6.99 3.66
CA VAL A 92 8.39 -5.96 4.70
C VAL A 92 6.94 -5.71 5.07
N PHE A 93 6.60 -5.87 6.34
CA PHE A 93 5.29 -5.66 6.91
C PHE A 93 5.26 -4.33 7.65
N LEU A 94 4.44 -3.40 7.17
CA LEU A 94 4.22 -2.10 7.80
C LEU A 94 2.79 -2.01 8.31
N ALA A 95 2.58 -1.08 9.24
CA ALA A 95 1.25 -0.65 9.63
C ALA A 95 1.15 0.86 9.47
N LEU A 96 -0.01 1.30 8.99
CA LEU A 96 -0.41 2.69 9.03
C LEU A 96 -1.47 2.83 10.12
N ALA A 97 -1.19 3.62 11.15
CA ALA A 97 -2.12 3.82 12.24
C ALA A 97 -3.37 4.58 11.77
N LYS A 98 -4.51 4.32 12.42
CA LYS A 98 -5.72 5.14 12.25
C LYS A 98 -5.39 6.62 12.44
N GLY A 99 -5.85 7.46 11.53
CA GLY A 99 -5.60 8.90 11.52
C GLY A 99 -4.21 9.30 10.98
N ALA A 100 -3.31 8.35 10.69
CA ALA A 100 -2.04 8.65 10.07
C ALA A 100 -2.19 8.74 8.54
N GLN A 101 -1.38 9.62 7.93
CA GLN A 101 -1.23 9.71 6.47
C GLN A 101 0.09 9.15 5.97
N THR A 102 1.03 8.86 6.87
CA THR A 102 2.38 8.44 6.50
C THR A 102 2.84 7.30 7.38
N THR A 103 3.61 6.39 6.79
CA THR A 103 4.41 5.39 7.49
C THR A 103 5.76 5.29 6.81
N SER A 104 6.76 4.75 7.51
CA SER A 104 8.11 4.68 7.00
C SER A 104 8.89 3.54 7.65
N PHE A 105 9.95 3.13 6.96
CA PHE A 105 11.01 2.28 7.49
C PHE A 105 12.35 2.82 7.01
N GLN A 106 13.43 2.33 7.60
CA GLN A 106 14.77 2.68 7.14
C GLN A 106 15.44 1.48 6.47
N VAL A 107 16.28 1.77 5.49
CA VAL A 107 17.29 0.84 5.00
C VAL A 107 18.63 1.31 5.53
N VAL A 108 19.37 0.39 6.14
CA VAL A 108 20.63 0.64 6.84
C VAL A 108 21.73 -0.21 6.22
N LYS A 109 22.88 0.39 5.89
CA LYS A 109 24.08 -0.35 5.47
C LYS A 109 24.72 -1.03 6.67
N LEU A 110 25.08 -2.29 6.48
CA LEU A 110 25.83 -3.09 7.44
C LEU A 110 27.27 -3.19 6.94
N GLY A 111 28.07 -2.17 7.26
CA GLY A 111 29.48 -2.07 6.87
C GLY A 111 29.74 -1.37 5.53
N THR A 112 31.02 -1.34 5.16
CA THR A 112 31.56 -0.73 3.94
C THR A 112 32.16 -1.80 3.03
N PRO A 113 31.35 -2.73 2.48
CA PRO A 113 31.85 -3.53 1.36
C PRO A 113 32.25 -2.57 0.22
N PRO A 114 33.23 -2.92 -0.62
CA PRO A 114 33.48 -2.17 -1.83
C PRO A 114 32.19 -2.12 -2.64
N LEU A 115 31.64 -0.92 -2.82
CA LEU A 115 30.50 -0.67 -3.69
C LEU A 115 31.02 -0.49 -5.11
N GLU A 116 30.41 -1.18 -6.06
CA GLU A 116 30.71 -1.09 -7.48
C GLU A 116 29.86 -0.01 -8.19
N GLY A 117 28.84 0.51 -7.50
CA GLY A 117 28.00 1.62 -7.95
C GLY A 117 26.79 1.20 -8.79
N ASP A 118 26.55 -0.10 -8.92
CA ASP A 118 25.39 -0.70 -9.59
C ASP A 118 24.47 -1.47 -8.62
N GLU A 119 24.74 -1.42 -7.32
CA GLU A 119 23.95 -2.05 -6.27
C GLU A 119 22.59 -1.35 -6.06
N GLN A 120 21.52 -2.13 -6.00
CA GLN A 120 20.18 -1.61 -5.78
C GLN A 120 19.33 -2.50 -4.86
N ILE A 121 18.38 -1.84 -4.19
CA ILE A 121 17.32 -2.48 -3.43
C ILE A 121 16.00 -1.90 -3.93
N ARG A 122 15.08 -2.77 -4.32
CA ARG A 122 13.73 -2.41 -4.76
C ARG A 122 12.71 -2.84 -3.71
N PHE A 123 11.83 -1.91 -3.35
CA PHE A 123 10.62 -2.22 -2.61
C PHE A 123 9.40 -2.00 -3.50
N THR A 124 8.44 -2.91 -3.48
CA THR A 124 7.19 -2.81 -4.24
C THR A 124 5.99 -3.02 -3.32
N LEU A 125 5.01 -2.12 -3.39
CA LEU A 125 3.71 -2.28 -2.72
C LEU A 125 3.00 -3.52 -3.28
N ALA A 126 2.84 -4.54 -2.44
CA ALA A 126 2.22 -5.80 -2.83
C ALA A 126 0.73 -5.85 -2.46
N SER A 127 0.38 -5.36 -1.26
CA SER A 127 -1.01 -5.31 -0.81
C SER A 127 -1.25 -4.26 0.27
N THR A 128 -2.49 -3.80 0.32
CA THR A 128 -3.08 -2.90 1.33
C THR A 128 -4.46 -3.43 1.73
N GLN A 129 -4.97 -3.02 2.88
CA GLN A 129 -6.30 -3.41 3.38
C GLN A 129 -7.17 -2.19 3.68
N ASN A 130 -8.40 -2.40 4.18
CA ASN A 130 -9.30 -1.36 4.69
C ASN A 130 -9.65 -0.25 3.67
N GLY A 131 -9.87 -0.63 2.42
CA GLY A 131 -10.29 0.31 1.36
C GLY A 131 -9.19 1.24 0.83
N ILE A 132 -7.95 1.11 1.32
CA ILE A 132 -6.78 1.78 0.75
C ILE A 132 -6.38 1.07 -0.54
N THR A 133 -6.18 1.83 -1.61
CA THR A 133 -5.73 1.33 -2.91
C THR A 133 -4.23 1.56 -3.10
N ILE A 134 -3.60 0.87 -4.05
CA ILE A 134 -2.20 1.09 -4.40
C ILE A 134 -2.12 2.25 -5.41
N GLY A 135 -1.30 3.25 -5.10
CA GLY A 135 -1.06 4.43 -5.94
C GLY A 135 0.24 4.34 -6.74
N THR A 136 0.54 5.42 -7.46
CA THR A 136 1.79 5.59 -8.20
C THR A 136 2.65 6.69 -7.55
N PRO A 137 3.96 6.45 -7.32
CA PRO A 137 4.70 5.23 -7.61
C PRO A 137 4.38 4.08 -6.64
N ALA A 138 4.21 2.87 -7.20
CA ALA A 138 3.97 1.63 -6.44
C ALA A 138 5.27 0.93 -6.03
N SER A 139 6.42 1.46 -6.43
CA SER A 139 7.73 0.93 -6.07
C SER A 139 8.75 2.06 -5.90
N VAL A 140 9.75 1.81 -5.06
CA VAL A 140 10.94 2.66 -4.93
C VAL A 140 12.19 1.83 -5.19
N ILE A 141 13.17 2.43 -5.85
CA ILE A 141 14.52 1.89 -6.04
C ILE A 141 15.48 2.69 -5.18
N ILE A 142 16.31 2.01 -4.41
CA ILE A 142 17.41 2.61 -3.66
C ILE A 142 18.70 2.19 -4.37
N SER A 143 19.39 3.15 -4.96
CA SER A 143 20.74 2.94 -5.49
C SER A 143 21.77 3.13 -4.39
N VAL A 144 22.66 2.18 -4.21
CA VAL A 144 23.72 2.21 -3.20
C VAL A 144 25.05 2.50 -3.91
N ARG A 145 25.74 3.57 -3.53
CA ARG A 145 26.97 4.05 -4.21
C ARG A 145 27.85 4.90 -3.31
#